data_AF-A0A251PCH2-F1
#
_entry.id   AF-A0A251PCH2-F1
#
_cell.length_a   1.000
_cell.length_b   1.000
_cell.length_c   1.000
_cell.angle_alpha   90.00
_cell.angle_beta   90.00
_cell.angle_gamma   90.00
#
_symmetry.space_group_name_H-M   'P 1'
#
loop_
_entity.id
_entity.type
_entity.pdbx_description
1 polymer ?
#
loop_
_entity_poly.entity_id
_entity_poly.type
_entity_poly.pdbx_seq_one_letter_code
_entity_poly.pdbx_strand_id
1 'polypeptide(L)'
;LGPHTFLSVENILEAVEFKYQGQGFNSQILEFQVFFNDHTSNDFNMLFKSLPQSRQYYAAGVPGSFCGRIFANASIHLVHSSYALHWLSRVPKEIVDIDSPAWNNGRIDYSNSTEEVVRAYEAQYAEDMECFLHARAQEIVHGGLMVLIIPGRPNGTPHSLTVSNAVHQLLGSCLMDLARKGVVREEKVDSFNIPIYNTSPQELEAAVEKNGCFSTEKMENLPRISALDIDNVTRRAQLIAYHIRATTEGLIKQQFGDEILDELFGLYSKKLEQQPSIFESGKAINFLLVLKRNAN
;
A
#
# COMPACT_ATOMS: atom_id res chain seq x y z
N LEU A 1 -11.11 -6.65 -4.24
CA LEU A 1 -11.93 -5.96 -3.22
C LEU A 1 -12.37 -6.95 -2.16
N GLY A 2 -12.04 -6.70 -0.89
CA GLY A 2 -12.36 -7.57 0.24
C GLY A 2 -13.24 -6.86 1.28
N PRO A 3 -13.76 -7.60 2.28
CA PRO A 3 -14.67 -7.07 3.30
C PRO A 3 -14.01 -6.04 4.24
N HIS A 4 -12.69 -5.91 4.20
CA HIS A 4 -11.92 -5.04 5.10
C HIS A 4 -12.38 -3.58 5.11
N THR A 5 -12.75 -3.03 3.95
CA THR A 5 -13.21 -1.63 3.89
C THR A 5 -14.51 -1.41 4.67
N PHE A 6 -15.41 -2.39 4.69
CA PHE A 6 -16.67 -2.29 5.45
C PHE A 6 -16.43 -2.35 6.95
N LEU A 7 -15.54 -3.23 7.40
CA LEU A 7 -15.13 -3.30 8.81
C LEU A 7 -14.46 -1.99 9.28
N SER A 8 -13.61 -1.38 8.44
CA SER A 8 -13.03 -0.08 8.75
C SER A 8 -14.10 1.00 8.89
N VAL A 9 -15.10 1.02 8.00
CA VAL A 9 -16.21 1.96 8.07
C VAL A 9 -17.02 1.73 9.35
N GLU A 10 -17.44 0.50 9.64
CA GLU A 10 -18.20 0.17 10.86
C GLU A 10 -17.48 0.62 12.13
N ASN A 11 -16.19 0.29 12.28
CA ASN A 11 -15.39 0.72 13.43
C ASN A 11 -15.31 2.25 13.57
N ILE A 12 -15.20 2.98 12.45
CA ILE A 12 -15.15 4.45 12.47
C ILE A 12 -16.50 5.01 12.91
N LEU A 13 -17.61 4.51 12.35
CA LEU A 13 -18.95 4.99 12.67
C LEU A 13 -19.29 4.72 14.13
N GLU A 14 -19.04 3.50 14.63
CA GLU A 14 -19.23 3.14 16.04
C GLU A 14 -18.43 4.05 16.98
N ALA A 15 -17.18 4.35 16.65
CA ALA A 15 -16.35 5.25 17.46
C ALA A 15 -16.89 6.69 17.48
N VAL A 16 -17.43 7.18 16.36
CA VAL A 16 -18.05 8.51 16.29
C VAL A 16 -19.35 8.53 17.07
N GLU A 17 -20.24 7.56 16.87
CA GLU A 17 -21.50 7.43 17.61
C GLU A 17 -21.28 7.37 19.11
N PHE A 18 -20.35 6.52 19.57
CA PHE A 18 -20.00 6.40 20.98
C PHE A 18 -19.53 7.74 21.58
N LYS A 19 -18.74 8.50 20.82
CA LYS A 19 -18.27 9.83 21.25
C LYS A 19 -19.44 10.82 21.39
N TYR A 20 -20.38 10.85 20.45
CA TYR A 20 -21.54 11.75 20.51
C TYR A 20 -22.50 11.37 21.64
N GLN A 21 -22.74 10.07 21.84
CA GLN A 21 -23.55 9.57 22.96
C GLN A 21 -22.94 9.97 24.30
N GLY A 22 -21.62 9.81 24.46
CA GLY A 22 -20.88 10.23 25.65
C GLY A 22 -20.95 11.74 25.93
N GLN A 23 -21.25 12.56 24.92
CA GLN A 23 -21.45 14.01 25.05
C GLN A 23 -22.91 14.42 25.31
N GLY A 24 -23.82 13.46 25.48
CA GLY A 24 -25.22 13.71 25.79
C GLY A 24 -26.11 13.98 24.58
N PHE A 25 -25.61 13.79 23.35
CA PHE A 25 -26.37 13.96 22.10
C PHE A 25 -27.20 12.71 21.72
N ASN A 26 -27.77 12.02 22.71
CA ASN A 26 -28.49 10.75 22.51
C ASN A 26 -29.76 10.86 21.64
N SER A 27 -30.25 12.08 21.36
CA SER A 27 -31.46 12.33 20.58
C SER A 27 -31.22 12.73 19.12
N GLN A 28 -29.98 12.94 18.70
CA GLN A 28 -29.66 13.36 17.33
C GLN A 28 -29.34 12.13 16.48
N ILE A 29 -30.15 11.88 15.44
CA ILE A 29 -29.83 10.87 14.43
C ILE A 29 -28.62 11.41 13.65
N LEU A 30 -27.47 10.77 13.82
CA LEU A 30 -26.28 11.07 13.03
C LEU A 30 -26.49 10.51 11.62
N GLU A 31 -26.24 11.34 10.61
CA GLU A 31 -26.20 10.89 9.22
C GLU A 31 -24.75 10.78 8.77
N PHE A 32 -24.42 9.65 8.17
CA PHE A 32 -23.08 9.37 7.66
C PHE A 32 -23.10 9.23 6.14
N GLN A 33 -22.17 9.92 5.49
CA GLN A 33 -21.86 9.73 4.08
C GLN A 33 -20.44 9.19 3.94
N VAL A 34 -20.34 7.99 3.36
CA VAL A 34 -19.09 7.25 3.20
C VAL A 34 -18.72 7.20 1.72
N PHE A 35 -17.50 7.64 1.43
CA PHE A 35 -16.94 7.60 0.09
C PHE A 35 -15.87 6.51 0.01
N PHE A 36 -16.06 5.57 -0.91
CA PHE A 36 -15.09 4.54 -1.23
C PHE A 36 -14.26 5.02 -2.42
N ASN A 37 -13.01 5.40 -2.18
CA ASN A 37 -12.08 5.82 -3.23
C ASN A 37 -11.13 4.67 -3.61
N ASP A 38 -10.90 4.52 -4.92
CA ASP A 38 -9.90 3.64 -5.49
C ASP A 38 -9.58 4.09 -6.93
N HIS A 39 -8.61 3.45 -7.60
CA HIS A 39 -8.33 3.67 -9.01
C HIS A 39 -9.55 3.40 -9.89
N THR A 40 -9.60 4.05 -11.06
CA THR A 40 -10.67 3.88 -12.06
C THR A 40 -10.79 2.45 -12.57
N SER A 41 -9.71 1.67 -12.51
CA SER A 41 -9.67 0.26 -12.89
C SER A 41 -10.16 -0.70 -11.81
N ASN A 42 -10.45 -0.22 -10.60
CA ASN A 42 -10.97 -1.06 -9.52
C ASN A 42 -12.40 -1.55 -9.83
N ASP A 43 -12.74 -2.73 -9.31
CA ASP A 43 -14.06 -3.34 -9.55
C ASP A 43 -15.14 -2.78 -8.61
N PHE A 44 -15.52 -1.52 -8.83
CA PHE A 44 -16.60 -0.88 -8.08
C PHE A 44 -17.93 -1.65 -8.15
N ASN A 45 -18.16 -2.45 -9.21
CA ASN A 45 -19.36 -3.28 -9.29
C ASN A 45 -19.37 -4.34 -8.20
N MET A 46 -18.25 -5.03 -7.98
CA MET A 46 -18.11 -5.99 -6.87
C MET A 46 -18.21 -5.31 -5.51
N LEU A 47 -17.59 -4.12 -5.34
CA LEU A 47 -17.75 -3.33 -4.11
C LEU A 47 -19.23 -3.06 -3.81
N PHE A 48 -19.99 -2.51 -4.76
CA PHE A 48 -21.38 -2.14 -4.54
C PHE A 48 -22.30 -3.34 -4.34
N LYS A 49 -22.05 -4.46 -5.01
CA LYS A 49 -22.77 -5.73 -4.76
C LYS A 49 -22.53 -6.29 -3.36
N SER A 50 -21.38 -5.96 -2.76
CA SER A 50 -20.95 -6.49 -1.46
C SER A 50 -21.27 -5.56 -0.29
N LEU A 51 -21.88 -4.39 -0.54
CA LEU A 51 -22.25 -3.45 0.52
C LEU A 51 -23.20 -4.12 1.55
N PRO A 52 -22.95 -3.95 2.86
CA PRO A 52 -23.86 -4.46 3.88
C PRO A 52 -25.27 -3.88 3.71
N GLN A 53 -26.29 -4.75 3.76
CA GLN A 53 -27.69 -4.33 3.66
C GLN A 53 -28.15 -3.55 4.90
N SER A 54 -27.61 -3.87 6.08
CA SER A 54 -27.91 -3.26 7.36
C SER A 54 -27.14 -1.97 7.65
N ARG A 55 -26.37 -1.45 6.67
CA ARG A 55 -25.53 -0.27 6.85
C ARG A 55 -26.35 0.95 7.29
N GLN A 56 -25.80 1.75 8.19
CA GLN A 56 -26.39 3.00 8.68
C GLN A 56 -25.71 4.23 8.04
N TYR A 57 -25.32 4.12 6.77
CA TYR A 57 -24.65 5.19 6.03
C TYR A 57 -25.01 5.20 4.54
N TYR A 58 -24.97 6.39 3.95
CA TYR A 58 -25.03 6.58 2.50
C TYR A 58 -23.66 6.26 1.89
N ALA A 59 -23.63 5.49 0.82
CA ALA A 59 -22.40 5.03 0.18
C ALA A 59 -22.25 5.65 -1.22
N ALA A 60 -21.05 6.10 -1.55
CA ALA A 60 -20.68 6.53 -2.90
C ALA A 60 -19.29 6.00 -3.28
N GLY A 61 -19.09 5.65 -4.54
CA GLY A 61 -17.76 5.33 -5.08
C GLY A 61 -17.13 6.56 -5.73
N VAL A 62 -15.83 6.74 -5.55
CA VAL A 62 -15.06 7.88 -6.07
C VAL A 62 -13.85 7.35 -6.85
N PRO A 63 -13.96 7.16 -8.16
CA PRO A 63 -12.86 6.65 -8.97
C PRO A 63 -11.81 7.73 -9.20
N GLY A 64 -10.55 7.44 -8.90
CA GLY A 64 -9.43 8.36 -9.11
C GLY A 64 -8.25 8.08 -8.19
N SER A 65 -7.04 8.47 -8.63
CA SER A 65 -5.85 8.35 -7.79
C SER A 65 -5.93 9.28 -6.58
N PHE A 66 -5.62 8.76 -5.39
CA PHE A 66 -5.51 9.56 -4.17
C PHE A 66 -4.32 10.53 -4.18
N CYS A 67 -3.38 10.43 -5.12
CA CYS A 67 -2.31 11.44 -5.26
C CYS A 67 -2.86 12.78 -5.80
N GLY A 68 -4.08 12.78 -6.36
CA GLY A 68 -4.76 13.99 -6.82
C GLY A 68 -5.91 14.43 -5.91
N ARG A 69 -6.55 15.53 -6.30
CA ARG A 69 -7.83 15.99 -5.75
C ARG A 69 -8.98 15.09 -6.23
N ILE A 70 -9.78 14.60 -5.30
CA ILE A 70 -10.94 13.72 -5.52
C ILE A 70 -12.22 14.22 -4.83
N PHE A 71 -12.11 15.21 -3.94
CA PHE A 71 -13.25 15.84 -3.26
C PHE A 71 -13.22 17.37 -3.39
N ALA A 72 -14.35 18.01 -3.07
CA ALA A 72 -14.45 19.46 -2.96
C ALA A 72 -13.65 19.98 -1.75
N ASN A 73 -13.42 21.29 -1.68
CA ASN A 73 -12.70 21.88 -0.55
C ASN A 73 -13.50 21.71 0.74
N ALA A 74 -12.83 21.35 1.83
CA ALA A 74 -13.40 21.25 3.17
C ALA A 74 -14.75 20.48 3.22
N SER A 75 -14.83 19.34 2.53
CA SER A 75 -16.03 18.49 2.49
C SER A 75 -15.87 17.18 3.25
N ILE A 76 -14.67 16.84 3.70
CA ILE A 76 -14.38 15.55 4.35
C ILE A 76 -14.00 15.77 5.82
N HIS A 77 -14.68 15.07 6.73
CA HIS A 77 -14.42 15.13 8.17
C HIS A 77 -13.33 14.16 8.63
N LEU A 78 -13.32 12.97 8.03
CA LEU A 78 -12.39 11.89 8.37
C LEU A 78 -11.95 11.17 7.09
N VAL A 79 -10.65 11.02 6.92
CA VAL A 79 -10.04 10.17 5.88
C VAL A 79 -9.46 8.93 6.54
N HIS A 80 -9.68 7.77 5.94
CA HIS A 80 -9.05 6.52 6.35
C HIS A 80 -8.36 5.88 5.14
N SER A 81 -7.10 5.48 5.30
CA SER A 81 -6.35 4.73 4.29
C SER A 81 -5.56 3.62 4.96
N SER A 82 -5.65 2.41 4.42
CA SER A 82 -4.97 1.24 4.96
C SER A 82 -4.36 0.44 3.82
N TYR A 83 -3.05 0.17 3.90
CA TYR A 83 -2.31 -0.60 2.88
C TYR A 83 -2.45 -0.05 1.45
N ALA A 84 -2.53 1.28 1.30
CA ALA A 84 -2.57 1.92 -0.02
C ALA A 84 -1.34 2.81 -0.29
N LEU A 85 -0.87 3.55 0.71
CA LEU A 85 0.16 4.59 0.51
C LEU A 85 1.57 4.07 0.19
N HIS A 86 1.82 2.76 0.31
CA HIS A 86 3.09 2.16 -0.13
C HIS A 86 3.14 1.94 -1.65
N TRP A 87 1.99 2.02 -2.34
CA TRP A 87 1.93 1.98 -3.80
C TRP A 87 2.29 3.35 -4.37
N LEU A 88 3.29 3.37 -5.23
CA LEU A 88 3.70 4.56 -5.96
C LEU A 88 2.70 4.88 -7.07
N SER A 89 2.56 6.17 -7.38
CA SER A 89 1.73 6.65 -8.49
C SER A 89 2.23 6.17 -9.85
N ARG A 90 3.54 5.90 -9.95
CA ARG A 90 4.21 5.37 -11.13
C ARG A 90 5.54 4.70 -10.74
N VAL A 91 6.03 3.87 -11.65
CA VAL A 91 7.43 3.45 -11.64
C VAL A 91 8.32 4.67 -11.94
N PRO A 92 9.41 4.93 -11.19
CA PRO A 92 10.35 6.00 -11.51
C PRO A 92 10.85 5.88 -12.96
N LYS A 93 10.96 6.98 -13.69
CA LYS A 93 11.28 6.92 -15.13
C LYS A 93 12.74 6.52 -15.36
N GLU A 94 13.59 6.92 -14.43
CA GLU A 94 15.04 6.75 -14.46
C GLU A 94 15.45 5.28 -14.32
N ILE A 95 14.58 4.41 -13.77
CA ILE A 95 14.91 3.01 -13.54
C ILE A 95 14.59 2.07 -14.71
N VAL A 96 13.83 2.57 -15.68
CA VAL A 96 13.50 1.86 -16.93
C VAL A 96 14.26 2.39 -18.13
N ASP A 97 15.03 3.46 -17.96
CA ASP A 97 15.90 4.03 -18.98
C ASP A 97 17.25 3.30 -18.98
N ILE A 98 17.61 2.66 -20.10
CA ILE A 98 18.83 1.86 -20.24
C ILE A 98 20.11 2.70 -20.12
N ASP A 99 20.03 3.99 -20.47
CA ASP A 99 21.17 4.90 -20.44
C ASP A 99 21.33 5.59 -19.07
N SER A 100 20.39 5.36 -18.15
CA SER A 100 20.38 5.94 -16.81
C SER A 100 21.29 5.17 -15.85
N PRO A 101 22.03 5.87 -14.97
CA PRO A 101 22.78 5.21 -13.89
C PRO A 101 21.86 4.52 -12.87
N ALA A 102 20.55 4.81 -12.91
CA ALA A 102 19.53 4.15 -12.09
C ALA A 102 18.83 2.99 -12.81
N TRP A 103 19.30 2.52 -13.98
CA TRP A 103 18.65 1.41 -14.69
C TRP A 103 18.60 0.12 -13.84
N ASN A 104 17.41 -0.38 -13.53
CA ASN A 104 17.22 -1.52 -12.62
C ASN A 104 17.24 -2.88 -13.35
N ASN A 105 18.30 -3.16 -14.11
CA ASN A 105 18.39 -4.38 -14.91
C ASN A 105 18.38 -5.68 -14.07
N GLY A 106 17.82 -6.75 -14.64
CA GLY A 106 17.75 -8.09 -14.05
C GLY A 106 16.97 -8.18 -12.73
N ARG A 107 16.23 -7.14 -12.37
CA ARG A 107 15.53 -6.98 -11.09
C ARG A 107 14.17 -6.33 -11.33
N ILE A 108 13.30 -6.49 -10.33
CA ILE A 108 11.93 -5.94 -10.36
C ILE A 108 11.62 -5.08 -9.13
N ASP A 109 12.60 -4.92 -8.24
CA ASP A 109 12.51 -4.23 -6.95
C ASP A 109 13.84 -3.53 -6.67
N TYR A 110 13.82 -2.52 -5.80
CA TYR A 110 14.94 -1.60 -5.56
C TYR A 110 15.90 -2.05 -4.45
N SER A 111 15.45 -2.93 -3.57
CA SER A 111 16.05 -3.15 -2.24
C SER A 111 17.43 -3.83 -2.21
N ASN A 112 17.83 -4.51 -3.28
CA ASN A 112 19.19 -5.04 -3.48
C ASN A 112 19.78 -4.54 -4.81
N SER A 113 19.41 -3.31 -5.17
CA SER A 113 19.89 -2.62 -6.35
C SER A 113 20.91 -1.55 -5.98
N THR A 114 21.32 -0.73 -6.95
CA THR A 114 22.25 0.37 -6.73
C THR A 114 21.62 1.48 -5.90
N GLU A 115 22.44 2.33 -5.29
CA GLU A 115 21.92 3.46 -4.52
C GLU A 115 21.09 4.42 -5.40
N GLU A 116 21.42 4.54 -6.69
CA GLU A 116 20.68 5.33 -7.66
C GLU A 116 19.24 4.84 -7.83
N VAL A 117 19.04 3.53 -7.90
CA VAL A 117 17.70 2.92 -7.98
C VAL A 117 16.92 3.18 -6.70
N VAL A 118 17.56 2.99 -5.53
CA VAL A 118 16.92 3.24 -4.23
C VAL A 118 16.49 4.71 -4.12
N ARG A 119 17.37 5.65 -4.48
CA ARG A 119 17.08 7.09 -4.48
C ARG A 119 15.96 7.46 -5.44
N ALA A 120 15.83 6.79 -6.58
CA ALA A 120 14.73 7.04 -7.52
C ALA A 120 13.37 6.64 -6.94
N TYR A 121 13.31 5.50 -6.24
CA TYR A 121 12.11 5.07 -5.52
C TYR A 121 11.78 6.00 -4.33
N GLU A 122 12.79 6.40 -3.55
CA GLU A 122 12.65 7.36 -2.46
C GLU A 122 12.09 8.70 -2.95
N ALA A 123 12.63 9.22 -4.06
CA ALA A 123 12.19 10.48 -4.66
C ALA A 123 10.74 10.40 -5.16
N GLN A 124 10.36 9.32 -5.82
CA GLN A 124 8.98 9.12 -6.29
C GLN A 124 8.00 9.02 -5.12
N TYR A 125 8.35 8.29 -4.05
CA TYR A 125 7.53 8.22 -2.84
C TYR A 125 7.35 9.59 -2.18
N ALA A 126 8.43 10.37 -2.09
CA ALA A 126 8.38 11.72 -1.51
C ALA A 126 7.46 12.65 -2.33
N GLU A 127 7.53 12.61 -3.66
CA GLU A 127 6.61 13.33 -4.57
C GLU A 127 5.16 12.90 -4.33
N ASP A 128 4.91 11.58 -4.31
CA ASP A 128 3.56 11.02 -4.13
C ASP A 128 2.94 11.42 -2.78
N MET A 129 3.73 11.37 -1.70
CA MET A 129 3.29 11.77 -0.37
C MET A 129 3.04 13.28 -0.27
N GLU A 130 3.87 14.11 -0.91
CA GLU A 130 3.64 15.56 -0.98
C GLU A 130 2.31 15.86 -1.70
N CYS A 131 2.07 15.22 -2.85
CA CYS A 131 0.82 15.35 -3.60
C CYS A 131 -0.39 14.86 -2.79
N PHE A 132 -0.30 13.69 -2.15
CA PHE A 132 -1.35 13.14 -1.30
C PHE A 132 -1.69 14.09 -0.14
N LEU A 133 -0.70 14.50 0.65
CA LEU A 133 -0.91 15.38 1.81
C LEU A 133 -1.48 16.73 1.36
N HIS A 134 -0.97 17.32 0.27
CA HIS A 134 -1.47 18.57 -0.26
C HIS A 134 -2.94 18.49 -0.72
N ALA A 135 -3.31 17.42 -1.44
CA ALA A 135 -4.69 17.21 -1.85
C ALA A 135 -5.63 17.02 -0.65
N ARG A 136 -5.23 16.18 0.32
CA ARG A 136 -6.00 15.96 1.55
C ARG A 136 -6.14 17.22 2.40
N ALA A 137 -5.14 18.08 2.45
CA ALA A 137 -5.18 19.33 3.21
C ALA A 137 -6.26 20.30 2.70
N GLN A 138 -6.59 20.24 1.40
CA GLN A 138 -7.63 21.08 0.80
C GLN A 138 -9.03 20.48 1.01
N GLU A 139 -9.14 19.15 1.04
CA GLU A 139 -10.42 18.43 1.10
C GLU A 139 -10.93 18.22 2.53
N ILE A 140 -10.01 18.05 3.48
CA ILE A 140 -10.34 17.82 4.89
C ILE A 140 -10.67 19.15 5.56
N VAL A 141 -11.78 19.19 6.30
CA VAL A 141 -12.18 20.35 7.12
C VAL A 141 -11.13 20.65 8.20
N HIS A 142 -11.04 21.91 8.63
CA HIS A 142 -10.17 22.24 9.78
C HIS A 142 -10.56 21.42 11.02
N GLY A 143 -9.56 20.84 11.69
CA GLY A 143 -9.77 19.92 12.81
C GLY A 143 -10.22 18.52 12.42
N GLY A 144 -10.46 18.25 11.13
CA GLY A 144 -10.74 16.91 10.60
C GLY A 144 -9.55 15.96 10.75
N LEU A 145 -9.81 14.67 10.74
CA LEU A 145 -8.82 13.63 11.01
C LEU A 145 -8.44 12.82 9.77
N MET A 146 -7.23 12.31 9.75
CA MET A 146 -6.77 11.33 8.79
C MET A 146 -6.08 10.18 9.51
N VAL A 147 -6.59 8.96 9.29
CA VAL A 147 -6.13 7.73 9.93
C VAL A 147 -5.47 6.85 8.87
N LEU A 148 -4.18 6.62 9.01
CA LEU A 148 -3.36 5.92 8.02
C LEU A 148 -2.76 4.66 8.64
N ILE A 149 -2.94 3.51 8.00
CA ILE A 149 -2.28 2.25 8.36
C ILE A 149 -1.36 1.85 7.20
N ILE A 150 -0.06 1.85 7.46
CA ILE A 150 0.95 1.74 6.40
C ILE A 150 1.89 0.57 6.69
N PRO A 151 2.05 -0.37 5.75
CA PRO A 151 3.13 -1.33 5.81
C PRO A 151 4.45 -0.62 5.48
N GLY A 152 5.49 -0.93 6.23
CA GLY A 152 6.78 -0.29 6.05
C GLY A 152 7.90 -0.98 6.82
N ARG A 153 8.98 -0.21 7.01
CA ARG A 153 10.21 -0.67 7.67
C ARG A 153 10.43 0.09 8.98
N PRO A 154 11.08 -0.52 9.99
CA PRO A 154 11.53 0.23 11.15
C PRO A 154 12.54 1.32 10.77
N ASN A 155 12.53 2.42 11.51
CA ASN A 155 13.51 3.50 11.37
C ASN A 155 14.95 2.96 11.37
N GLY A 156 15.80 3.53 10.51
CA GLY A 156 17.20 3.13 10.36
C GLY A 156 17.45 1.72 9.81
N THR A 157 16.42 0.96 9.47
CA THR A 157 16.59 -0.38 8.87
C THR A 157 16.83 -0.27 7.37
N PRO A 158 17.93 -0.81 6.81
CA PRO A 158 18.14 -0.86 5.36
C PRO A 158 16.99 -1.54 4.60
N HIS A 159 16.69 -1.07 3.39
CA HIS A 159 15.65 -1.67 2.54
C HIS A 159 15.92 -3.14 2.20
N SER A 160 17.19 -3.54 2.10
CA SER A 160 17.62 -4.92 1.86
C SER A 160 17.23 -5.90 2.97
N LEU A 161 16.98 -5.41 4.19
CA LEU A 161 16.58 -6.24 5.34
C LEU A 161 15.05 -6.27 5.55
N THR A 162 14.27 -5.70 4.63
CA THR A 162 12.81 -5.67 4.74
C THR A 162 12.20 -6.96 4.19
N VAL A 163 11.31 -7.62 4.95
CA VAL A 163 10.67 -8.88 4.50
C VAL A 163 9.90 -8.66 3.19
N SER A 164 9.11 -7.58 3.11
CA SER A 164 8.33 -7.20 1.92
C SER A 164 9.20 -7.10 0.66
N ASN A 165 10.38 -6.50 0.81
CA ASN A 165 11.34 -6.36 -0.27
C ASN A 165 11.96 -7.70 -0.67
N ALA A 166 12.36 -8.53 0.30
CA ALA A 166 12.93 -9.84 0.04
C ALA A 166 11.95 -10.78 -0.69
N VAL A 167 10.65 -10.71 -0.38
CA VAL A 167 9.63 -11.49 -1.10
C VAL A 167 9.47 -11.02 -2.55
N HIS A 168 9.52 -9.72 -2.83
CA HIS A 168 9.53 -9.20 -4.21
C HIS A 168 10.81 -9.56 -4.98
N GLN A 169 11.99 -9.51 -4.33
CA GLN A 169 13.23 -9.96 -4.94
C GLN A 169 13.16 -11.44 -5.37
N LEU A 170 12.58 -12.28 -4.51
CA LEU A 170 12.42 -13.70 -4.82
C LEU A 170 11.50 -13.90 -6.02
N LEU A 171 10.43 -13.12 -6.14
CA LEU A 171 9.56 -13.11 -7.33
C LEU A 171 10.33 -12.69 -8.59
N GLY A 172 11.16 -11.66 -8.51
CA GLY A 172 12.06 -11.27 -9.60
C GLY A 172 13.00 -12.39 -10.02
N SER A 173 13.56 -13.12 -9.06
CA SER A 173 14.40 -14.28 -9.34
C SER A 173 13.65 -15.40 -10.08
N CYS A 174 12.35 -15.56 -9.84
CA CYS A 174 11.51 -16.52 -10.56
C CYS A 174 11.29 -16.07 -12.01
N LEU A 175 11.04 -14.78 -12.25
CA LEU A 175 10.95 -14.23 -13.60
C LEU A 175 12.26 -14.41 -14.38
N MET A 176 13.41 -14.20 -13.75
CA MET A 176 14.72 -14.46 -14.37
C MET A 176 14.95 -15.95 -14.67
N ASP A 177 14.45 -16.86 -13.84
CA ASP A 177 14.51 -18.30 -14.15
C ASP A 177 13.62 -18.66 -15.35
N LEU A 178 12.44 -18.05 -15.47
CA LEU A 178 11.59 -18.21 -16.65
C LEU A 178 12.25 -17.61 -17.90
N ALA A 179 12.98 -16.50 -17.77
CA ALA A 179 13.75 -15.91 -18.87
C ALA A 179 14.86 -16.86 -19.36
N ARG A 180 15.63 -17.45 -18.42
CA ARG A 180 16.67 -18.45 -18.75
C ARG A 180 16.12 -19.70 -19.43
N LYS A 181 14.87 -20.07 -19.14
CA LYS A 181 14.17 -21.18 -19.80
C LYS A 181 13.56 -20.79 -21.16
N GLY A 182 13.62 -19.52 -21.55
CA GLY A 182 13.00 -18.99 -22.77
C GLY A 182 11.47 -18.87 -22.70
N VAL A 183 10.87 -18.96 -21.50
CA VAL A 183 9.41 -18.78 -21.30
C VAL A 183 9.02 -17.31 -21.43
N VAL A 184 9.89 -16.41 -20.95
CA VAL A 184 9.75 -14.96 -21.15
C VAL A 184 11.03 -14.39 -21.75
N ARG A 185 10.91 -13.20 -22.35
CA ARG A 185 12.06 -12.42 -22.82
C ARG A 185 12.73 -11.70 -21.64
N GLU A 186 14.06 -11.75 -21.56
CA GLU A 186 14.82 -11.08 -20.50
C GLU A 186 14.58 -9.57 -20.49
N GLU A 187 14.47 -8.95 -21.67
CA GLU A 187 14.21 -7.51 -21.79
C GLU A 187 12.84 -7.09 -21.21
N LYS A 188 11.87 -8.02 -21.18
CA LYS A 188 10.59 -7.77 -20.50
C LYS A 188 10.73 -7.79 -18.98
N VAL A 189 11.67 -8.56 -18.44
CA VAL A 189 11.99 -8.56 -17.01
C VAL A 189 12.73 -7.28 -16.65
N ASP A 190 13.72 -6.86 -17.44
CA ASP A 190 14.50 -5.64 -17.21
C ASP A 190 13.66 -4.36 -17.20
N SER A 191 12.56 -4.34 -17.95
CA SER A 191 11.61 -3.21 -18.00
C SER A 191 10.48 -3.30 -16.98
N PHE A 192 10.38 -4.39 -16.22
CA PHE A 192 9.32 -4.61 -15.25
C PHE A 192 9.78 -4.28 -13.83
N ASN A 193 9.13 -3.30 -13.21
CA ASN A 193 9.42 -2.89 -11.85
C ASN A 193 8.13 -2.78 -11.05
N ILE A 194 8.14 -3.26 -9.81
CA ILE A 194 7.00 -3.15 -8.89
C ILE A 194 6.97 -1.73 -8.33
N PRO A 195 5.87 -0.97 -8.48
CA PRO A 195 5.74 0.39 -7.98
C PRO A 195 5.37 0.40 -6.50
N ILE A 196 6.20 -0.22 -5.65
CA ILE A 196 6.02 -0.24 -4.20
C ILE A 196 7.24 0.35 -3.52
N TYR A 197 7.01 1.20 -2.51
CA TYR A 197 8.04 1.71 -1.62
C TYR A 197 7.69 1.46 -0.15
N ASN A 198 8.62 0.85 0.59
CA ASN A 198 8.48 0.60 2.02
C ASN A 198 9.07 1.75 2.84
N THR A 199 8.22 2.72 3.17
CA THR A 199 8.57 3.88 4.03
C THR A 199 8.86 3.46 5.48
N SER A 200 9.64 4.27 6.16
CA SER A 200 9.76 4.28 7.62
C SER A 200 8.83 5.32 8.26
N PRO A 201 8.49 5.16 9.56
CA PRO A 201 7.78 6.17 10.33
C PRO A 201 8.44 7.56 10.27
N GLN A 202 9.78 7.63 10.36
CA GLN A 202 10.55 8.88 10.28
C GLN A 202 10.40 9.59 8.94
N GLU A 203 10.46 8.85 7.83
CA GLU A 203 10.28 9.45 6.49
C GLU A 203 8.89 10.06 6.33
N LEU A 204 7.86 9.38 6.86
CA LEU A 204 6.50 9.88 6.79
C LEU A 204 6.27 11.09 7.72
N GLU A 205 6.86 11.06 8.92
CA GLU A 205 6.83 12.21 9.84
C GLU A 205 7.46 13.45 9.21
N ALA A 206 8.65 13.29 8.61
CA ALA A 206 9.32 14.38 7.89
C ALA A 206 8.48 14.92 6.71
N ALA A 207 7.78 14.05 5.98
CA ALA A 207 6.87 14.48 4.90
C ALA A 207 5.68 15.31 5.44
N VAL A 208 5.12 14.91 6.59
CA VAL A 208 4.03 15.64 7.27
C VAL A 208 4.51 17.00 7.78
N GLU A 209 5.68 17.03 8.43
CA GLU A 209 6.31 18.28 8.90
C GLU A 209 6.60 19.25 7.76
N LYS A 210 7.19 18.75 6.66
CA LYS A 210 7.45 19.53 5.44
C LYS A 210 6.16 20.12 4.87
N ASN A 211 5.08 19.35 4.86
CA ASN A 211 3.78 19.80 4.35
C ASN A 211 3.13 20.88 5.23
N GLY A 212 3.28 20.80 6.55
CA GLY A 212 2.83 21.81 7.51
C GLY A 212 1.31 21.98 7.66
N CYS A 213 0.48 21.25 6.89
CA CYS A 213 -0.97 21.39 6.95
C CYS A 213 -1.63 20.52 8.03
N PHE A 214 -0.88 19.57 8.60
CA PHE A 214 -1.38 18.61 9.59
C PHE A 214 -0.50 18.58 10.84
N SER A 215 -1.11 18.27 11.98
CA SER A 215 -0.43 17.87 13.21
C SER A 215 -0.49 16.36 13.37
N THR A 216 0.58 15.76 13.88
CA THR A 216 0.61 14.35 14.27
C THR A 216 -0.05 14.20 15.63
N GLU A 217 -1.20 13.54 15.69
CA GLU A 217 -1.89 13.24 16.95
C GLU A 217 -1.40 11.93 17.57
N LYS A 218 -1.06 10.95 16.73
CA LYS A 218 -0.58 9.65 17.18
C LYS A 218 0.25 8.98 16.09
N MET A 219 1.36 8.37 16.48
CA MET A 219 2.11 7.44 15.65
C MET A 219 2.47 6.21 16.48
N GLU A 220 2.08 5.02 16.04
CA GLU A 220 2.36 3.78 16.77
C GLU A 220 2.59 2.60 15.84
N ASN A 221 3.49 1.69 16.23
CA ASN A 221 3.62 0.41 15.57
C ASN A 221 2.46 -0.49 16.01
N LEU A 222 1.76 -1.06 15.04
CA LEU A 222 0.71 -2.03 15.28
C LEU A 222 1.33 -3.42 15.56
N PRO A 223 0.70 -4.23 16.43
CA PRO A 223 1.15 -5.58 16.69
C PRO A 223 1.18 -6.40 15.39
N ARG A 224 2.23 -7.22 15.24
CA ARG A 224 2.34 -8.15 14.11
C ARG A 224 1.23 -9.19 14.22
N ILE A 225 0.29 -9.14 13.29
CA ILE A 225 -0.64 -10.24 13.00
C ILE A 225 -0.33 -10.62 11.57
N SER A 226 0.64 -11.50 11.36
CA SER A 226 1.15 -11.79 10.02
C SER A 226 1.09 -13.29 9.69
N ALA A 227 0.93 -13.60 8.41
CA ALA A 227 1.19 -14.95 7.89
C ALA A 227 2.62 -15.44 8.24
N LEU A 228 3.54 -14.52 8.56
CA LEU A 228 4.89 -14.79 9.04
C LEU A 228 4.93 -15.56 10.37
N ASP A 229 3.87 -15.50 11.18
CA ASP A 229 3.81 -16.16 12.49
C ASP A 229 3.28 -17.61 12.40
N ILE A 230 3.11 -18.15 11.20
CA ILE A 230 2.67 -19.54 10.97
C ILE A 230 3.87 -20.46 11.04
N ASP A 231 3.93 -21.35 12.03
CA ASP A 231 5.05 -22.29 12.25
C ASP A 231 5.27 -23.27 11.08
N ASN A 232 4.21 -23.60 10.34
CA ASN A 232 4.32 -24.49 9.18
C ASN A 232 4.86 -23.72 7.97
N VAL A 233 6.12 -23.97 7.61
CA VAL A 233 6.84 -23.33 6.49
C VAL A 233 6.08 -23.46 5.16
N THR A 234 5.57 -24.64 4.82
CA THR A 234 4.80 -24.88 3.59
C THR A 234 3.55 -24.01 3.54
N ARG A 235 2.77 -24.01 4.62
CA ARG A 235 1.54 -23.20 4.70
C ARG A 235 1.84 -21.71 4.66
N ARG A 236 2.91 -21.26 5.33
CA ARG A 236 3.39 -19.87 5.29
C ARG A 236 3.74 -19.46 3.87
N ALA A 237 4.55 -20.24 3.17
CA ALA A 237 4.97 -19.97 1.79
C ALA A 237 3.77 -19.90 0.83
N GLN A 238 2.83 -20.84 0.93
CA GLN A 238 1.60 -20.83 0.12
C GLN A 238 0.76 -19.57 0.33
N LEU A 239 0.54 -19.17 1.60
CA LEU A 239 -0.23 -17.97 1.91
C LEU A 239 0.44 -16.69 1.39
N ILE A 240 1.76 -16.61 1.50
CA ILE A 240 2.53 -15.48 0.96
C ILE A 240 2.47 -15.48 -0.57
N ALA A 241 2.59 -16.64 -1.23
CA ALA A 241 2.45 -16.75 -2.67
C ALA A 241 1.06 -16.30 -3.15
N TYR A 242 -0.02 -16.70 -2.47
CA TYR A 242 -1.37 -16.24 -2.79
C TYR A 242 -1.54 -14.74 -2.57
N HIS A 243 -0.99 -14.20 -1.49
CA HIS A 243 -1.06 -12.77 -1.21
C HIS A 243 -0.35 -11.95 -2.29
N ILE A 244 0.89 -12.31 -2.62
CA ILE A 244 1.68 -11.63 -3.66
C ILE A 244 1.04 -11.80 -5.04
N ARG A 245 0.47 -12.97 -5.35
CA ARG A 245 -0.31 -13.16 -6.59
C ARG A 245 -1.47 -12.19 -6.65
N ALA A 246 -2.28 -12.13 -5.60
CA ALA A 246 -3.45 -11.26 -5.55
C ALA A 246 -3.10 -9.77 -5.73
N THR A 247 -1.92 -9.33 -5.26
CA THR A 247 -1.49 -7.93 -5.37
C THR A 247 -0.74 -7.59 -6.66
N THR A 248 -0.07 -8.54 -7.30
CA THR A 248 0.82 -8.28 -8.45
C THR A 248 0.35 -8.89 -9.78
N GLU A 249 -0.63 -9.80 -9.76
CA GLU A 249 -1.09 -10.52 -10.97
C GLU A 249 -1.51 -9.57 -12.10
N GLY A 250 -2.23 -8.48 -11.80
CA GLY A 250 -2.63 -7.50 -12.82
C GLY A 250 -1.45 -6.85 -13.54
N LEU A 251 -0.39 -6.49 -12.81
CA LEU A 251 0.82 -5.89 -13.35
C LEU A 251 1.62 -6.91 -14.18
N ILE A 252 1.75 -8.14 -13.67
CA ILE A 252 2.47 -9.22 -14.34
C ILE A 252 1.75 -9.61 -15.63
N LYS A 253 0.42 -9.77 -15.58
CA LYS A 253 -0.43 -10.05 -16.74
C LYS A 253 -0.24 -9.01 -17.84
N GLN A 254 -0.25 -7.74 -17.47
CA GLN A 254 -0.10 -6.63 -18.43
C GLN A 254 1.25 -6.70 -19.18
N GLN A 255 2.32 -7.06 -18.48
CA GLN A 255 3.67 -7.08 -19.06
C GLN A 255 3.98 -8.40 -19.79
N PHE A 256 3.62 -9.52 -19.20
CA PHE A 256 4.07 -10.85 -19.62
C PHE A 256 2.99 -11.72 -20.27
N GLY A 257 1.71 -11.43 -20.03
CA GLY A 257 0.59 -12.28 -20.44
C GLY A 257 0.07 -13.16 -19.30
N ASP A 258 -1.11 -13.75 -19.51
CA ASP A 258 -1.78 -14.64 -18.53
C ASP A 258 -1.10 -16.01 -18.41
N GLU A 259 -0.43 -16.44 -19.49
CA GLU A 259 0.02 -17.81 -19.67
C GLU A 259 1.12 -18.20 -18.69
N ILE A 260 1.86 -17.21 -18.16
CA ILE A 260 2.98 -17.45 -17.25
C ILE A 260 2.58 -17.50 -15.78
N LEU A 261 1.37 -17.07 -15.42
CA LEU A 261 1.00 -16.80 -14.03
C LEU A 261 1.08 -18.06 -13.15
N ASP A 262 0.51 -19.16 -13.62
CA ASP A 262 0.49 -20.41 -12.85
C ASP A 262 1.90 -21.02 -12.70
N GLU A 263 2.71 -20.97 -13.76
CA GLU A 263 4.10 -21.44 -13.68
C GLU A 263 4.94 -20.54 -12.76
N LEU A 264 4.82 -19.22 -12.90
CA LEU A 264 5.53 -18.24 -12.08
C LEU A 264 5.22 -18.42 -10.60
N PHE A 265 3.93 -18.43 -10.23
CA PHE A 265 3.54 -18.53 -8.83
C PHE A 265 3.73 -19.92 -8.25
N GLY A 266 3.70 -20.97 -9.08
CA GLY A 266 4.11 -22.33 -8.69
C GLY A 266 5.61 -22.40 -8.37
N LEU A 267 6.46 -21.78 -9.18
CA LEU A 267 7.90 -21.67 -8.92
C LEU A 267 8.18 -20.81 -7.68
N TYR A 268 7.47 -19.69 -7.56
CA TYR A 268 7.61 -18.75 -6.45
C TYR A 268 7.27 -19.39 -5.10
N SER A 269 6.16 -20.12 -5.01
CA SER A 269 5.80 -20.88 -3.79
C SER A 269 6.89 -21.88 -3.41
N LYS A 270 7.43 -22.65 -4.37
CA LYS A 270 8.52 -23.60 -4.10
C LYS A 270 9.79 -22.91 -3.59
N LYS A 271 10.15 -21.77 -4.15
CA LYS A 271 11.32 -21.01 -3.68
C LYS A 271 11.13 -20.43 -2.29
N LEU A 272 9.92 -19.94 -1.95
CA LEU A 272 9.60 -19.46 -0.60
C LEU A 272 9.76 -20.58 0.43
N GLU A 273 9.31 -21.80 0.10
CA GLU A 273 9.49 -22.99 0.97
C GLU A 273 10.96 -23.36 1.19
N GLN A 274 11.81 -23.14 0.18
CA GLN A 274 13.24 -23.44 0.23
C GLN A 274 14.08 -22.36 0.93
N GLN A 275 13.50 -21.17 1.18
CA GLN A 275 14.22 -20.02 1.75
C GLN A 275 13.51 -19.45 3.00
N PRO A 276 13.33 -20.25 4.07
CA PRO A 276 12.63 -19.81 5.28
C PRO A 276 13.33 -18.63 6.00
N SER A 277 14.64 -18.48 5.81
CA SER A 277 15.47 -17.43 6.43
C SER A 277 15.04 -16.00 6.06
N ILE A 278 14.34 -15.81 4.93
CA ILE A 278 13.73 -14.53 4.53
C ILE A 278 12.82 -13.98 5.64
N PHE A 279 12.09 -14.88 6.31
CA PHE A 279 11.10 -14.54 7.32
C PHE A 279 11.67 -14.42 8.73
N GLU A 280 12.80 -15.09 8.99
CA GLU A 280 13.46 -15.12 10.31
C GLU A 280 14.34 -13.88 10.52
N SER A 281 15.01 -13.42 9.46
CA SER A 281 15.98 -12.33 9.52
C SER A 281 15.39 -10.97 9.14
N GLY A 282 14.32 -10.96 8.34
CA GLY A 282 13.73 -9.74 7.81
C GLY A 282 12.94 -8.96 8.86
N LYS A 283 12.96 -7.64 8.74
CA LYS A 283 12.17 -6.73 9.56
C LYS A 283 11.02 -6.15 8.76
N ALA A 284 9.83 -6.12 9.33
CA ALA A 284 8.69 -5.40 8.79
C ALA A 284 7.84 -4.87 9.94
N ILE A 285 7.16 -3.76 9.70
CA ILE A 285 6.18 -3.19 10.62
C ILE A 285 4.95 -2.76 9.85
N ASN A 286 3.83 -2.75 10.55
CA ASN A 286 2.69 -1.93 10.17
C ASN A 286 2.60 -0.85 11.22
N PHE A 287 2.39 0.39 10.81
CA PHE A 287 2.25 1.48 11.75
C PHE A 287 1.01 2.32 11.43
N LEU A 288 0.40 2.79 12.50
CA LEU A 288 -0.70 3.73 12.49
C LEU A 288 -0.12 5.14 12.58
N LEU A 289 -0.63 6.03 11.73
CA LEU A 289 -0.46 7.47 11.84
C LEU A 289 -1.82 8.14 11.85
N VAL A 290 -2.09 8.90 12.91
CA VAL A 290 -3.28 9.75 13.03
C VAL A 290 -2.85 11.19 12.90
N LEU A 291 -3.36 11.85 11.87
CA LEU A 291 -3.13 13.26 11.59
C LEU A 291 -4.40 14.06 11.82
N LYS A 292 -4.23 15.32 12.20
CA LYS A 292 -5.32 16.29 12.32
C LYS A 292 -5.02 17.51 11.46
N ARG A 293 -6.02 17.98 10.71
CA ARG A 293 -5.88 19.17 9.87
C ARG A 293 -5.74 20.41 10.77
N ASN A 294 -4.63 21.12 10.61
CA ASN A 294 -4.36 22.36 11.36
C ASN A 294 -5.47 23.40 11.13
N ALA A 295 -5.83 24.14 12.17
CA ALA A 295 -6.61 25.36 12.02
C ALA A 295 -5.72 26.43 11.36
N ASN A 296 -6.31 27.29 10.53
CA ASN A 296 -5.61 28.50 10.06
C ASN A 296 -5.48 29.51 11.20
#